data_AF-A0A397EBF9-F1
#
_entry.id   AF-A0A397EBF9-F1
#
_cell.length_a   1.000
_cell.length_b   1.000
_cell.length_c   1.000
_cell.angle_alpha   90.00
_cell.angle_beta   90.00
_cell.angle_gamma   90.00
#
_symmetry.space_group_name_H-M   'P 1'
#
loop_
_entity.id
_entity.type
_entity.pdbx_description
1 polymer ?
#
loop_
_entity_poly.entity_id
_entity_poly.type
_entity_poly.pdbx_seq_one_letter_code
_entity_poly.pdbx_strand_id
1 'polypeptide(L)' 'HKKRVLYEPSVPPLMAMDKAAYMANKHGPTLNHFYEKLFKLKDMMKTPTGQRIALARHEYMVEFVERVQAEVAGLL' A
#
# COMPACT_ATOMS: atom_id res chain seq x y z
N HIS A 1 -14.92 -12.56 -3.39
CA HIS A 1 -14.21 -11.50 -2.65
C HIS A 1 -13.50 -12.07 -1.42
N LYS A 2 -12.26 -11.67 -1.15
CA LYS A 2 -11.59 -11.93 0.14
C LYS A 2 -12.08 -10.87 1.12
N LYS A 3 -12.92 -11.24 2.10
CA LYS A 3 -13.51 -10.33 3.11
C LYS A 3 -12.44 -9.81 4.08
N ARG A 4 -11.60 -8.89 3.63
CA ARG A 4 -10.50 -8.33 4.42
C ARG A 4 -10.91 -7.00 5.05
N VAL A 5 -10.39 -6.74 6.25
CA VAL A 5 -10.50 -5.43 6.89
C VAL A 5 -9.79 -4.40 6.00
N LEU A 6 -10.36 -3.19 5.92
CA LEU A 6 -9.80 -2.11 5.12
C LEU A 6 -8.49 -1.61 5.75
N TYR A 7 -8.55 -1.22 7.02
CA TYR A 7 -7.45 -0.67 7.80
C TYR A 7 -7.60 -1.06 9.27
N GLU A 8 -6.49 -1.37 9.93
CA GLU A 8 -6.44 -1.76 11.34
C GLU A 8 -5.10 -1.27 11.91
N PRO A 9 -5.07 -0.20 12.73
CA PRO A 9 -3.83 0.38 13.25
C PRO A 9 -2.98 -0.60 14.08
N SER A 10 -3.63 -1.58 14.71
CA SER A 10 -2.96 -2.60 15.52
C SER A 10 -2.20 -3.64 14.70
N VAL A 11 -2.41 -3.68 13.37
CA VAL A 11 -1.75 -4.63 12.45
C VAL A 11 -0.86 -3.85 11.46
N PRO A 12 0.44 -3.65 11.77
CA PRO A 12 1.33 -2.87 10.93
C PRO A 12 1.66 -3.57 9.60
N PRO A 13 2.06 -2.81 8.55
CA PRO A 13 2.50 -3.37 7.28
C PRO A 13 3.85 -4.11 7.42
N LEU A 14 4.00 -5.20 6.67
CA LEU A 14 5.21 -6.01 6.71
C LEU A 14 6.23 -5.50 5.68
N MET A 15 7.24 -4.77 6.15
CA MET A 15 8.18 -4.05 5.28
C MET A 15 9.20 -4.94 4.57
N ALA A 16 9.69 -5.98 5.27
CA ALA A 16 10.72 -6.90 4.78
C ALA A 16 10.17 -8.34 4.80
N MET A 17 9.69 -8.80 3.64
CA MET A 17 9.23 -10.17 3.46
C MET A 17 9.97 -10.80 2.30
N ASP A 18 10.35 -12.07 2.43
CA ASP A 18 10.59 -12.87 1.24
C ASP A 18 9.27 -13.12 0.50
N LYS A 19 9.36 -13.59 -0.75
CA LYS A 19 8.19 -13.83 -1.59
C LYS A 19 7.24 -14.85 -0.96
N ALA A 20 7.74 -15.84 -0.23
CA ALA A 20 6.93 -16.89 0.38
C ALA A 20 6.09 -16.34 1.54
N ALA A 21 6.70 -15.56 2.43
CA ALA A 21 6.05 -14.90 3.56
C ALA A 21 5.01 -13.88 3.08
N TYR A 22 5.28 -13.12 2.02
CA TYR A 22 4.29 -12.22 1.41
C TYR A 22 3.08 -12.99 0.85
N MET A 23 3.32 -14.11 0.15
CA MET A 23 2.23 -14.93 -0.41
C MET A 23 1.42 -15.67 0.67
N ALA A 24 2.04 -15.93 1.82
CA ALA A 24 1.40 -16.50 3.01
C ALA A 24 0.56 -15.46 3.77
N ASN A 25 0.94 -14.18 3.73
CA ASN A 25 0.18 -13.08 4.34
C ASN A 25 -1.10 -12.76 3.55
N LYS A 26 -2.06 -13.69 3.60
CA LYS A 26 -3.35 -13.57 2.90
C LYS A 26 -4.42 -12.82 3.70
N HIS A 27 -4.12 -12.39 4.92
CA HIS A 27 -5.11 -11.88 5.88
C HIS A 27 -4.83 -10.47 6.42
N GLY A 28 -3.72 -9.83 6.03
CA GLY A 28 -3.45 -8.44 6.41
C GLY A 28 -4.51 -7.43 5.92
N PRO A 29 -4.64 -6.28 6.60
CA PRO A 29 -5.48 -5.16 6.16
C PRO A 29 -5.20 -4.74 4.72
N THR A 30 -6.23 -4.30 4.02
CA THR A 30 -6.12 -3.90 2.61
C THR A 30 -5.15 -2.73 2.42
N LEU A 31 -5.14 -1.77 3.35
CA LEU A 31 -4.23 -0.62 3.32
C LEU A 31 -2.76 -1.01 3.46
N ASN A 32 -2.43 -2.11 4.16
CA ASN A 32 -1.04 -2.55 4.31
C ASN A 32 -0.42 -2.91 2.95
N HIS A 33 -1.24 -3.36 1.98
CA HIS A 33 -0.77 -3.71 0.65
C HIS A 33 -0.12 -2.53 -0.11
N PHE A 34 -0.52 -1.30 0.21
CA PHE A 34 0.10 -0.10 -0.34
C PHE A 34 1.58 -0.03 0.06
N TYR A 35 1.88 -0.18 1.36
CA TYR A 35 3.24 -0.17 1.88
C TYR A 35 4.05 -1.42 1.52
N GLU A 36 3.42 -2.59 1.58
CA GLU A 36 4.08 -3.87 1.30
C GLU A 36 4.54 -3.98 -0.16
N LYS A 37 3.76 -3.42 -1.10
CA LYS A 37 3.99 -3.58 -2.55
C LYS A 37 3.78 -2.30 -3.36
N LEU A 38 2.59 -1.70 -3.33
CA LEU A 38 2.21 -0.72 -4.37
C LEU A 38 3.12 0.51 -4.38
N PHE A 39 3.55 0.98 -3.20
CA PHE A 39 4.47 2.11 -3.06
C PHE A 39 5.87 1.83 -3.59
N LYS A 40 6.28 0.56 -3.69
CA LYS A 40 7.58 0.13 -4.24
C LYS A 40 7.57 0.09 -5.78
N LEU A 41 6.40 0.08 -6.43
CA LEU A 41 6.31 -0.10 -7.89
C LEU A 41 6.92 1.04 -8.69
N LYS A 42 6.92 2.28 -8.18
CA LYS A 42 7.50 3.44 -8.88
C LYS A 42 8.99 3.23 -9.19
N ASP A 43 9.72 2.64 -8.24
CA ASP A 43 11.17 2.41 -8.32
C ASP A 43 11.51 1.18 -9.19
N MET A 44 10.52 0.33 -9.48
CA MET A 44 10.70 -0.88 -10.29
C MET A 44 10.50 -0.63 -11.79
N MET A 45 10.02 0.56 -12.18
CA MET A 45 9.77 0.91 -13.58
C MET A 45 11.07 0.93 -14.39
N LYS A 46 11.04 0.35 -15.59
CA LYS A 46 12.22 0.12 -16.44
C LYS A 46 12.48 1.21 -17.48
N THR A 47 11.53 2.10 -17.71
CA THR A 47 11.65 3.19 -18.70
C THR A 47 11.48 4.55 -18.02
N PRO A 48 12.13 5.62 -18.53
CA PRO A 48 11.95 6.97 -17.99
C PRO A 48 10.49 7.44 -18.01
N THR A 49 9.77 7.15 -19.10
CA THR A 49 8.33 7.45 -19.20
C THR A 49 7.51 6.70 -18.17
N GLY A 50 7.83 5.41 -17.93
CA GLY A 50 7.17 4.60 -16.91
C GLY A 50 7.39 5.13 -15.50
N GLN A 51 8.61 5.55 -15.17
CA GLN A 51 8.94 6.18 -13.89
C GLN A 51 8.14 7.47 -13.66
N ARG A 52 8.08 8.36 -14.66
CA ARG A 52 7.31 9.62 -14.57
C ARG A 52 5.82 9.37 -14.32
N ILE A 53 5.22 8.42 -15.04
CA ILE A 53 3.81 8.07 -14.85
C ILE A 53 3.59 7.41 -13.48
N ALA A 54 4.50 6.54 -13.06
CA ALA A 54 4.39 5.85 -11.78
C ALA A 54 4.56 6.78 -10.58
N LEU A 55 5.36 7.85 -10.71
CA LEU A 55 5.50 8.88 -9.67
C LEU A 55 4.18 9.60 -9.42
N ALA A 56 3.53 10.12 -10.46
CA ALA A 56 2.23 10.79 -10.33
C ALA A 56 1.14 9.86 -9.73
N ARG A 57 1.14 8.58 -10.13
CA ARG A 57 0.24 7.57 -9.53
C ARG A 57 0.57 7.29 -8.07
N HIS A 58 1.84 7.29 -7.72
CA HIS A 58 2.29 7.08 -6.35
C HIS A 58 1.82 8.23 -5.44
N GLU A 59 2.00 9.48 -5.86
CA GLU A 59 1.55 10.66 -5.12
C GLU A 59 0.05 10.58 -4.82
N TYR A 60 -0.78 10.28 -5.83
CA TYR A 60 -2.21 10.07 -5.63
C TYR A 60 -2.53 8.95 -4.63
N MET A 61 -1.80 7.82 -4.68
CA MET A 61 -2.02 6.72 -3.74
C MET A 61 -1.61 7.09 -2.31
N VAL A 62 -0.58 7.92 -2.11
CA VAL A 62 -0.17 8.41 -0.80
C VAL A 62 -1.27 9.30 -0.23
N GLU A 63 -1.73 10.29 -0.97
CA GLU A 63 -2.82 11.19 -0.56
C GLU A 63 -4.09 10.41 -0.21
N PHE A 64 -4.45 9.41 -1.02
CA PHE A 64 -5.60 8.54 -0.75
C PHE A 64 -5.45 7.79 0.58
N VAL A 65 -4.28 7.19 0.84
CA VAL A 65 -4.03 6.42 2.07
C VAL A 65 -4.05 7.34 3.29
N GLU A 66 -3.42 8.51 3.22
CA GLU A 66 -3.41 9.51 4.29
C GLU A 66 -4.83 9.97 4.64
N ARG A 67 -5.63 10.28 3.60
CA ARG A 67 -7.02 10.68 3.78
C ARG A 67 -7.85 9.58 4.44
N VAL A 68 -7.75 8.33 3.98
CA VAL A 68 -8.48 7.21 4.60
C VAL A 68 -8.07 7.01 6.06
N GLN A 69 -6.78 7.15 6.39
CA GLN A 69 -6.32 7.05 7.78
C GLN A 69 -6.88 8.18 8.66
N ALA A 70 -6.90 9.42 8.16
CA ALA A 70 -7.48 10.56 8.86
C ALA A 70 -9.00 10.42 9.04
N GLU A 71 -9.73 9.95 8.02
CA GLU A 71 -11.17 9.66 8.09
C GLU A 71 -11.48 8.60 9.16
N VAL A 72 -10.70 7.51 9.22
CA VAL A 72 -10.88 6.46 10.23
C VAL A 72 -10.50 6.94 11.64
N ALA A 73 -9.51 7.81 11.76
CA ALA A 73 -9.09 8.40 13.02
C ALA A 73 -10.03 9.51 13.54
N GLY A 74 -11.02 9.94 12.73
CA GLY A 74 -11.92 11.04 13.08
C GLY A 74 -11.24 12.41 13.10
N LEU A 75 -10.18 12.58 12.30
CA LEU A 75 -9.40 13.82 12.18
C LEU A 75 -9.86 14.70 10.99
N LEU A 76 -10.93 14.29 10.31
CA LEU A 76 -11.59 14.96 9.18
C LEU A 76 -13.09 15.08 9.42
#